data_AF-A0A920S2L6-F1
#
_entry.id   AF-A0A920S2L6-F1
#
_cell.length_a   1.000
_cell.length_b   1.000
_cell.length_c   1.000
_cell.angle_alpha   90.00
_cell.angle_beta   90.00
_cell.angle_gamma   90.00
#
_symmetry.space_group_name_H-M   'P 1'
#
loop_
_entity.id
_entity.type
_entity.pdbx_description
1 polymer ?
#
loop_
_entity_poly.entity_id
_entity_poly.type
_entity_poly.pdbx_seq_one_letter_code
_entity_poly.pdbx_strand_id
1 'polypeptide(L)' 'MVYEVLKTNGEVIQIDNPDALPAMNYVKEIREPIVEATILLPPDFVEVFNYVNPGEEFKNAYNI' A
#
# COMPACT_ATOMS: atom_id res chain seq x y z
N MET A 1 -0.69 10.72 5.30
CA MET A 1 -0.76 9.84 4.11
C MET A 1 -2.21 9.86 3.66
N VAL A 2 -2.50 10.02 2.38
CA VAL A 2 -3.89 10.15 1.90
C VAL A 2 -4.41 8.79 1.48
N TYR A 3 -5.53 8.37 2.04
CA TYR A 3 -6.27 7.18 1.61
C TYR A 3 -7.47 7.60 0.78
N GLU A 4 -7.83 6.78 -0.19
CA GLU A 4 -9.04 6.96 -0.97
C GLU A 4 -10.09 5.93 -0.57
N VAL A 5 -11.29 6.40 -0.22
CA VAL A 5 -12.41 5.55 0.14
C VAL A 5 -13.49 5.71 -0.90
N LEU A 6 -13.80 4.62 -1.60
CA LEU A 6 -14.98 4.53 -2.43
C LEU A 6 -16.16 4.15 -1.54
N LYS A 7 -17.15 5.03 -1.47
CA LYS A 7 -18.39 4.76 -0.74
C LYS A 7 -19.35 3.88 -1.54
N THR A 8 -20.30 3.26 -0.86
CA THR A 8 -21.36 2.44 -1.47
C THR A 8 -22.28 3.24 -2.40
N ASN A 9 -22.39 4.55 -2.21
CA ASN A 9 -23.10 5.47 -3.09
C ASN A 9 -22.29 5.89 -4.35
N GLY A 10 -21.05 5.41 -4.49
CA GLY A 10 -20.15 5.72 -5.62
C GLY A 10 -19.31 6.98 -5.44
N GLU A 11 -19.44 7.72 -4.33
CA GLU A 11 -18.62 8.88 -4.01
C GLU A 11 -17.21 8.45 -3.57
N VAL A 12 -16.18 9.16 -4.03
CA VAL A 12 -14.79 8.96 -3.56
C VAL A 12 -14.45 10.08 -2.59
N ILE A 13 -14.03 9.73 -1.38
CA ILE A 13 -13.50 10.68 -0.40
C ILE A 13 -12.02 10.41 -0.14
N GLN A 14 -11.29 11.48 0.15
CA GLN A 14 -9.90 11.41 0.60
C GLN A 14 -9.85 11.62 2.11
N ILE A 15 -9.09 10.77 2.80
CA ILE A 15 -8.88 10.87 4.26
C ILE A 15 -7.39 10.83 4.59
N ASP A 16 -7.00 11.58 5.61
CA ASP A 16 -5.58 11.79 5.96
C ASP A 16 -5.14 10.88 7.11
N ASN A 17 -6.11 10.40 7.87
CA ASN A 17 -5.97 9.53 9.03
C ASN A 17 -6.92 8.33 8.89
N PRO A 18 -6.47 7.08 9.08
CA PRO A 18 -7.37 5.91 9.14
C PRO A 18 -8.52 6.04 10.15
N ASP A 19 -8.38 6.83 11.22
CA ASP A 19 -9.50 7.06 12.17
C ASP A 19 -10.66 7.85 11.55
N ALA A 20 -10.41 8.58 10.45
CA ALA A 20 -11.43 9.35 9.75
C ALA A 20 -12.25 8.48 8.77
N LEU A 21 -12.09 7.15 8.81
CA LEU A 21 -12.88 6.23 7.99
C LEU A 21 -14.38 6.37 8.30
N PRO A 22 -15.24 6.49 7.27
CA PRO A 22 -16.69 6.47 7.48
C PRO A 22 -17.13 5.09 7.97
N ALA A 23 -18.33 5.02 8.56
CA ALA A 23 -18.87 3.75 9.04
C ALA A 23 -18.84 2.69 7.92
N MET A 24 -18.38 1.47 8.25
CA MET A 24 -18.11 0.41 7.27
C MET A 24 -19.29 0.10 6.34
N ASN A 25 -20.52 0.30 6.79
CA ASN A 25 -21.75 0.13 6.00
C ASN A 25 -21.77 1.01 4.73
N TYR A 26 -21.05 2.12 4.75
CA TYR A 26 -20.92 3.07 3.65
C TYR A 26 -19.63 2.89 2.85
N VAL A 27 -18.75 1.97 3.23
CA VAL A 27 -17.48 1.72 2.55
C VAL A 27 -17.65 0.57 1.56
N LYS A 28 -17.32 0.83 0.29
CA LYS A 28 -17.27 -0.19 -0.77
C LYS A 28 -15.86 -0.71 -0.99
N GLU A 29 -14.88 0.20 -1.02
CA GLU A 29 -13.48 -0.13 -1.25
C GLU A 29 -12.60 0.91 -0.55
N ILE A 30 -11.49 0.48 0.02
CA ILE A 30 -10.45 1.35 0.58
C ILE A 30 -9.20 1.13 -0.27
N ARG A 31 -8.63 2.20 -0.78
CA ARG A 31 -7.40 2.19 -1.57
C ARG A 31 -6.27 2.78 -0.74
N GLU A 32 -5.23 1.98 -0.53
CA GLU A 32 -4.03 2.42 0.15
C GLU A 32 -3.14 3.26 -0.78
N PRO A 33 -2.42 4.26 -0.25
CA PRO A 33 -1.47 5.02 -1.05
C PRO A 33 -0.29 4.15 -1.47
N ILE A 34 0.00 4.12 -2.77
CA ILE A 34 1.17 3.45 -3.32
C ILE A 34 2.38 4.38 -3.16
N VAL A 35 3.46 3.87 -2.57
CA VAL A 35 4.71 4.61 -2.39
C VAL A 35 5.86 3.88 -3.07
N GLU A 36 6.66 4.61 -3.85
CA GLU A 36 7.92 4.09 -4.38
C GLU A 36 9.03 4.36 -3.35
N ALA A 37 9.70 3.31 -2.89
CA ALA A 37 10.80 3.41 -1.95
C ALA A 37 12.00 2.60 -2.46
N THR A 38 13.20 3.17 -2.35
CA THR A 38 14.45 2.45 -2.60
C THR A 38 15.03 1.99 -1.26
N ILE A 39 15.16 0.68 -1.08
CA ILE A 39 15.69 0.09 0.15
C ILE A 39 17.07 -0.49 -0.15
N LEU A 40 18.08 -0.08 0.63
CA LEU A 40 19.44 -0.61 0.53
C LEU A 40 19.60 -1.75 1.53
N LEU A 41 19.79 -2.96 1.02
CA LEU A 41 20.00 -4.17 1.81
C LEU A 41 21.19 -4.96 1.23
N PRO A 42 21.94 -5.71 2.06
CA PRO A 42 22.90 -6.69 1.56
C PRO A 42 22.19 -7.81 0.77
N PRO A 43 22.86 -8.46 -0.20
CA PRO A 43 22.24 -9.47 -1.07
C PRO A 43 21.56 -10.62 -0.31
N ASP A 44 22.15 -11.08 0.80
CA ASP A 44 21.64 -12.20 1.59
C ASP A 44 20.28 -11.92 2.26
N PHE A 45 19.88 -10.64 2.39
CA PHE A 45 18.63 -10.24 3.04
C PHE A 45 17.48 -10.02 2.06
N VAL A 46 17.74 -10.05 0.74
CA VAL A 46 16.70 -9.84 -0.29
C VAL A 46 15.65 -10.94 -0.25
N GLU A 47 16.05 -12.20 -0.02
CA GLU A 47 15.11 -13.32 0.06
C GLU A 47 14.14 -13.21 1.23
N VAL A 48 14.65 -12.86 2.42
CA VAL A 48 13.83 -12.66 3.62
C VAL A 48 12.83 -11.52 3.39
N PHE A 49 13.29 -10.43 2.77
CA PHE A 49 12.44 -9.29 2.47
C PHE A 49 11.31 -9.65 1.49
N ASN A 50 11.62 -10.42 0.44
CA ASN A 50 10.63 -10.89 -0.53
C ASN A 50 9.62 -11.88 0.09
N TYR A 51 10.06 -12.72 1.03
CA TYR A 51 9.18 -13.63 1.74
C TYR A 51 8.11 -12.92 2.58
N VAL A 52 8.46 -11.78 3.19
CA VAL A 52 7.53 -10.96 3.98
C VAL A 52 6.54 -10.20 3.09
N ASN A 53 6.88 -9.96 1.81
CA ASN A 53 6.10 -9.15 0.89
C ASN A 53 5.78 -9.90 -0.43
N PRO A 54 5.03 -11.02 -0.36
CA PRO A 54 4.89 -11.97 -1.49
C PRO A 54 4.04 -11.47 -2.67
N GLY A 55 3.51 -10.24 -2.62
CA GLY A 55 2.67 -9.65 -3.68
C GLY A 55 3.28 -8.43 -4.36
N GLU A 56 4.46 -8.00 -3.94
CA GLU A 56 5.14 -6.80 -4.44
C GLU A 56 6.34 -7.21 -5.31
N GLU A 57 6.42 -6.69 -6.54
CA GLU A 57 7.55 -6.94 -7.44
C GLU A 57 8.71 -6.00 -7.13
N PHE A 58 9.67 -6.43 -6.31
CA PHE A 58 10.87 -5.65 -6.03
C PHE A 58 11.94 -5.83 -7.11
N LYS A 59 12.38 -4.73 -7.72
CA LYS A 59 13.50 -4.72 -8.65
C LYS A 59 14.82 -4.79 -7.87
N ASN A 60 15.58 -5.87 -8.04
CA ASN A 60 16.92 -5.98 -7.47
C ASN A 60 17.93 -5.22 -8.33
N ALA A 61 18.53 -4.16 -7.77
CA ALA A 61 19.55 -3.35 -8.44
C ALA A 61 20.90 -4.08 -8.65
N TYR A 62 21.11 -5.25 -8.03
CA TYR A 62 22.33 -6.06 -8.22
C TYR A 62 22.33 -6.93 -9.48
N ASN A 63 21.17 -7.12 -10.15
CA ASN A 63 21.04 -7.98 -11.34
C ASN A 63 20.62 -7.19 -12.59
N ILE A 64 21.24 -6.03 -12.84
CA ILE A 64 21.14 -5.34 -14.14
C ILE A 64 22.00 -6.05 -15.18
#